data_AF-W4PFR3-F1
#
_entry.id   AF-W4PFR3-F1
#
_cell.length_a   1.000
_cell.length_b   1.000
_cell.length_c   1.000
_cell.angle_alpha   90.00
_cell.angle_beta   90.00
_cell.angle_gamma   90.00
#
_symmetry.space_group_name_H-M   'P 1'
#
loop_
_entity.id
_entity.type
_entity.pdbx_description
1 polymer ?
#
loop_
_entity_poly.entity_id
_entity_poly.type
_entity_poly.pdbx_seq_one_letter_code
_entity_poly.pdbx_strand_id
1 'polypeptide(L)'
;MATTNFKGQPVKLIGEFIQVGKVAPNFELVKTDLSSFSLKELSGKNVVLNIFPSLDTGVCAASVRRFNKEAARLKDTVVLAISKDLPFAAARFCAAEGIENVVSLSDFRFSDFDESYGVRMADGPLAGLLARAVVVIGKDGKVAYTELVPEITQEPDYDKAWQPLSEITKDKQKAEMYDRLFYLHFRFFVSRS
;
A
#
# COMPACT_ATOMS: atom_id res chain seq x y z
N MET A 1 17.29 -10.27 7.48
CA MET A 1 17.29 -9.01 6.70
C MET A 1 16.99 -9.35 5.25
N ALA A 2 16.01 -8.68 4.67
CA ALA A 2 15.67 -8.84 3.27
C ALA A 2 16.71 -8.17 2.37
N THR A 3 16.77 -8.59 1.11
CA THR A 3 17.70 -8.05 0.10
C THR A 3 16.93 -7.81 -1.18
N THR A 4 17.22 -6.69 -1.84
CA THR A 4 16.81 -6.41 -3.22
C THR A 4 18.06 -6.17 -4.07
N ASN A 5 17.92 -5.95 -5.37
CA ASN A 5 19.03 -5.58 -6.24
C ASN A 5 18.84 -4.16 -6.78
N PHE A 6 19.96 -3.47 -7.03
CA PHE A 6 20.01 -2.27 -7.83
C PHE A 6 21.01 -2.46 -8.97
N LYS A 7 20.51 -2.55 -10.20
CA LYS A 7 21.33 -2.82 -11.40
C LYS A 7 22.17 -4.10 -11.23
N GLY A 8 21.57 -5.14 -10.67
CA GLY A 8 22.22 -6.43 -10.40
C GLY A 8 23.17 -6.46 -9.20
N GLN A 9 23.34 -5.35 -8.47
CA GLN A 9 24.11 -5.33 -7.22
C GLN A 9 23.18 -5.53 -6.03
N PRO A 10 23.49 -6.44 -5.09
CA PRO A 10 22.64 -6.66 -3.93
C PRO A 10 22.65 -5.44 -3.00
N VAL A 11 21.47 -5.08 -2.50
CA VAL A 11 21.21 -4.00 -1.55
C VAL A 11 20.48 -4.58 -0.35
N LYS A 12 21.06 -4.42 0.84
CA LYS A 12 20.48 -4.92 2.09
C LYS A 12 19.40 -3.97 2.60
N LEU A 13 18.36 -4.52 3.20
CA LEU A 13 17.30 -3.74 3.84
C LEU A 13 17.39 -3.82 5.36
N ILE A 14 17.10 -2.69 6.01
CA ILE A 14 17.03 -2.58 7.46
C ILE A 14 15.66 -3.04 7.93
N GLY A 15 15.64 -3.89 8.95
CA GLY A 15 14.42 -4.49 9.49
C GLY A 15 14.05 -5.83 8.84
N GLU A 16 12.85 -6.29 9.16
CA GLU A 16 12.24 -7.46 8.54
C GLU A 16 11.11 -6.99 7.63
N PHE A 17 11.13 -7.45 6.38
CA PHE A 17 10.07 -7.10 5.44
C PHE A 17 8.74 -7.65 5.94
N ILE A 18 7.72 -6.79 5.95
CA ILE A 18 6.40 -7.12 6.50
C ILE A 18 5.81 -8.36 5.82
N GLN A 19 5.11 -9.19 6.59
CA GLN A 19 4.57 -10.48 6.14
C GLN A 19 3.05 -10.50 6.13
N VAL A 20 2.48 -11.26 5.20
CA VAL A 20 1.04 -11.52 5.10
C VAL A 20 0.51 -12.12 6.42
N GLY A 21 -0.69 -11.69 6.82
CA GLY A 21 -1.39 -12.12 8.04
C GLY A 21 -1.01 -11.34 9.30
N LYS A 22 0.08 -10.56 9.29
CA LYS A 22 0.45 -9.68 10.41
C LYS A 22 -0.43 -8.44 10.45
N VAL A 23 -0.64 -7.89 11.64
CA VAL A 23 -1.24 -6.55 11.80
C VAL A 23 -0.25 -5.53 11.24
N ALA A 24 -0.70 -4.66 10.35
CA ALA A 24 0.14 -3.63 9.76
C ALA A 24 0.60 -2.64 10.84
N PRO A 25 1.91 -2.40 11.01
CA PRO A 25 2.40 -1.38 11.94
C PRO A 25 1.81 -0.03 11.60
N ASN A 26 1.37 0.71 12.62
CA ASN A 26 0.94 2.09 12.42
C ASN A 26 2.14 2.94 11.99
N PHE A 27 1.88 3.96 11.18
CA PHE A 27 2.88 4.95 10.81
C PHE A 27 2.26 6.35 10.84
N GLU A 28 3.12 7.36 10.85
CA GLU A 28 2.78 8.76 10.64
C GLU A 28 3.72 9.34 9.58
N LEU A 29 3.15 9.74 8.45
CA LEU A 29 3.88 10.28 7.29
C LEU A 29 3.37 11.67 6.94
N VAL A 30 4.04 12.37 6.02
CA VAL A 30 3.73 13.76 5.68
C VAL A 30 3.04 13.87 4.34
N LYS A 31 1.89 14.56 4.29
CA LYS A 31 1.17 14.89 3.05
C LYS A 31 1.83 16.03 2.30
N THR A 32 1.39 16.25 1.06
CA THR A 32 1.80 17.36 0.19
C THR A 32 1.54 18.74 0.79
N ASP A 33 0.55 18.87 1.68
CA ASP A 33 0.21 20.09 2.43
C ASP A 33 1.01 20.26 3.75
N LEU A 34 2.02 19.40 3.98
CA LEU A 34 2.86 19.33 5.19
C LEU A 34 2.18 18.86 6.48
N SER A 35 0.87 18.57 6.44
CA SER A 35 0.20 17.97 7.59
C SER A 35 0.51 16.47 7.70
N SER A 36 0.38 15.95 8.92
CA SER A 36 0.58 14.53 9.19
C SER A 36 -0.56 13.67 8.66
N PHE A 37 -0.26 12.41 8.39
CA PHE A 37 -1.21 11.38 8.00
C PHE A 37 -0.87 10.07 8.69
N SER A 38 -1.85 9.45 9.34
CA SER A 38 -1.66 8.17 10.01
C SER A 38 -2.47 7.05 9.36
N LEU A 39 -1.89 5.83 9.33
CA LEU A 39 -2.60 4.63 8.88
C LEU A 39 -3.93 4.41 9.62
N LYS A 40 -3.99 4.81 10.91
CA LYS A 40 -5.21 4.74 11.73
C LYS A 40 -6.41 5.48 11.13
N GLU A 41 -6.18 6.54 10.35
CA GLU A 41 -7.25 7.30 9.67
C GLU A 41 -7.99 6.46 8.62
N LEU A 42 -7.38 5.35 8.17
CA LEU A 42 -7.93 4.45 7.16
C LEU A 42 -8.59 3.19 7.74
N SER A 43 -8.89 3.16 9.04
CA SER A 43 -9.57 2.03 9.67
C SER A 43 -10.86 1.66 8.92
N GLY A 44 -11.03 0.36 8.63
CA GLY A 44 -12.19 -0.17 7.90
C GLY A 44 -12.13 -0.02 6.37
N LYS A 45 -11.05 0.55 5.81
CA LYS A 45 -10.77 0.59 4.36
C LYS A 45 -9.68 -0.40 3.99
N ASN A 46 -9.67 -0.82 2.72
CA ASN A 46 -8.49 -1.46 2.16
C ASN A 46 -7.44 -0.37 1.87
N VAL A 47 -6.18 -0.68 2.10
CA VAL A 47 -5.07 0.25 1.87
C VAL A 47 -4.01 -0.43 1.02
N VAL A 48 -3.58 0.23 -0.05
CA VAL A 48 -2.46 -0.24 -0.88
C VAL A 48 -1.31 0.74 -0.73
N LEU A 49 -0.19 0.26 -0.23
CA LEU A 49 1.06 1.00 -0.11
C LEU A 49 1.90 0.70 -1.36
N ASN A 50 2.03 1.68 -2.25
CA ASN A 50 3.00 1.67 -3.35
C ASN A 50 4.26 2.41 -2.87
N ILE A 51 5.27 1.64 -2.46
CA ILE A 51 6.50 2.13 -1.84
C ILE A 51 7.61 2.13 -2.88
N PHE A 52 8.35 3.24 -2.99
CA PHE A 52 9.39 3.36 -4.00
C PHE A 52 10.49 4.35 -3.61
N PRO A 53 11.67 4.32 -4.28
CA PRO A 53 12.81 5.17 -3.90
C PRO A 53 12.55 6.67 -4.10
N SER A 54 12.13 7.07 -5.31
CA SER A 54 11.83 8.46 -5.67
C SER A 54 10.98 8.56 -6.93
N LEU A 55 10.01 9.48 -6.95
CA LEU A 55 9.16 9.86 -8.08
C LEU A 55 9.94 10.41 -9.27
N ASP A 56 11.15 10.94 -9.05
CA ASP A 56 11.97 11.58 -10.10
C ASP A 56 12.69 10.55 -11.00
N THR A 57 12.16 9.33 -11.07
CA THR A 57 12.65 8.24 -11.92
C THR A 57 11.51 7.62 -12.72
N GLY A 58 11.79 7.26 -13.98
CA GLY A 58 10.76 6.84 -14.94
C GLY A 58 9.87 5.68 -14.48
N VAL A 59 10.46 4.71 -13.75
CA VAL A 59 9.76 3.51 -13.26
C VAL A 59 8.81 3.85 -12.10
N CYS A 60 9.20 4.74 -11.19
CA CYS A 60 8.34 5.18 -10.08
C CYS A 60 7.17 6.03 -10.60
N ALA A 61 7.43 6.93 -11.53
CA ALA A 61 6.38 7.71 -12.17
C ALA A 61 5.36 6.80 -12.89
N ALA A 62 5.84 5.77 -13.59
CA ALA A 62 4.98 4.79 -14.25
C ALA A 62 4.09 4.03 -13.25
N SER A 63 4.64 3.58 -12.13
CA SER A 63 3.86 2.87 -11.12
C SER A 63 2.77 3.74 -10.51
N VAL A 64 3.05 5.00 -10.18
CA VAL A 64 2.04 5.90 -9.62
C VAL A 64 0.93 6.19 -10.63
N ARG A 65 1.24 6.41 -11.91
CA ARG A 65 0.22 6.57 -12.96
C ARG A 65 -0.67 5.33 -13.10
N ARG A 66 -0.06 4.14 -13.08
CA ARG A 66 -0.77 2.86 -13.18
C ARG A 66 -1.74 2.69 -12.02
N PHE A 67 -1.23 2.83 -10.79
CA PHE A 67 -2.00 2.76 -9.56
C PHE A 67 -3.12 3.80 -9.52
N ASN A 68 -2.88 5.04 -9.98
CA ASN A 68 -3.90 6.09 -10.06
C ASN A 68 -5.07 5.72 -10.97
N LYS A 69 -4.78 5.16 -12.14
CA LYS A 69 -5.81 4.72 -13.09
C LYS A 69 -6.64 3.56 -12.54
N GLU A 70 -6.00 2.63 -11.86
CA GLU A 70 -6.64 1.42 -11.31
C GLU A 70 -7.42 1.73 -10.03
N ALA A 71 -6.89 2.61 -9.17
CA ALA A 71 -7.54 3.08 -7.94
C ALA A 71 -8.94 3.67 -8.19
N ALA A 72 -9.13 4.38 -9.31
CA ALA A 72 -10.43 4.95 -9.69
C ALA A 72 -11.56 3.91 -9.82
N ARG A 73 -11.23 2.62 -9.97
CA ARG A 73 -12.18 1.52 -10.13
C ARG A 73 -12.43 0.76 -8.82
N LEU A 74 -11.66 1.03 -7.78
CA LEU A 74 -11.69 0.28 -6.53
C LEU A 74 -12.60 0.97 -5.52
N LYS A 75 -13.55 0.21 -4.97
CA LYS A 75 -14.41 0.68 -3.88
C LYS A 75 -13.72 0.45 -2.54
N ASP A 76 -13.97 1.34 -1.58
CA ASP A 76 -13.44 1.28 -0.21
C ASP A 76 -11.93 1.04 -0.11
N THR A 77 -11.17 1.50 -1.10
CA THR A 77 -9.74 1.27 -1.20
C THR A 77 -9.04 2.61 -1.34
N VAL A 78 -7.96 2.80 -0.58
CA VAL A 78 -7.10 3.97 -0.65
C VAL A 78 -5.71 3.52 -1.09
N VAL A 79 -5.16 4.18 -2.10
CA VAL A 79 -3.80 3.91 -2.56
C VAL A 79 -2.88 5.02 -2.06
N LEU A 80 -1.80 4.64 -1.40
CA LEU A 80 -0.78 5.51 -0.83
C LEU A 80 0.50 5.36 -1.64
N ALA A 81 0.99 6.44 -2.25
CA ALA A 81 2.30 6.49 -2.88
C ALA A 81 3.33 7.00 -1.86
N ILE A 82 4.27 6.16 -1.45
CA ILE A 82 5.19 6.43 -0.33
C ILE A 82 6.64 6.45 -0.81
N SER A 83 7.34 7.54 -0.48
CA SER A 83 8.78 7.71 -0.75
C SER A 83 9.43 8.62 0.28
N LYS A 84 10.74 8.86 0.17
CA LYS A 84 11.43 9.92 0.92
C LYS A 84 11.51 11.25 0.16
N ASP A 85 10.86 11.38 -1.00
CA ASP A 85 10.81 12.66 -1.70
C ASP A 85 10.16 13.72 -0.82
N LEU A 86 10.64 14.96 -0.88
CA LEU A 86 9.99 16.04 -0.16
C LEU A 86 8.54 16.23 -0.63
N PRO A 87 7.61 16.60 0.26
CA PRO A 87 6.20 16.82 -0.09
C PRO A 87 5.98 17.73 -1.30
N PHE A 88 6.87 18.71 -1.51
CA PHE A 88 6.82 19.64 -2.64
C PHE A 88 7.11 18.97 -3.99
N ALA A 89 8.05 18.01 -4.03
CA ALA A 89 8.36 17.26 -5.25
C ALA A 89 7.18 16.33 -5.61
N ALA A 90 6.61 15.67 -4.61
CA ALA A 90 5.40 14.87 -4.79
C ALA A 90 4.20 15.71 -5.26
N ALA A 91 3.99 16.88 -4.67
CA ALA A 91 2.92 17.80 -5.08
C ALA A 91 3.09 18.25 -6.54
N ARG A 92 4.31 18.61 -6.95
CA ARG A 92 4.63 18.98 -8.33
C ARG A 92 4.35 17.83 -9.30
N PHE A 93 4.77 16.62 -8.95
CA PHE A 93 4.52 15.42 -9.76
C PHE A 93 3.02 15.16 -9.92
N CYS A 94 2.26 15.13 -8.81
CA CYS A 94 0.81 14.88 -8.85
C CYS A 94 0.07 15.92 -9.71
N ALA A 95 0.44 17.20 -9.58
CA ALA A 95 -0.16 18.27 -10.37
C ALA A 95 0.17 18.18 -11.87
N ALA A 96 1.41 17.84 -12.22
CA ALA A 96 1.82 17.70 -13.62
C ALA A 96 1.19 16.50 -14.32
N GLU A 97 0.97 15.40 -13.58
CA GLU A 97 0.52 14.11 -14.13
C GLU A 97 -0.99 13.85 -13.95
N GLY A 98 -1.72 14.77 -13.28
CA GLY A 98 -3.15 14.60 -13.02
C GLY A 98 -3.47 13.44 -12.07
N ILE A 99 -2.68 13.30 -11.00
CA ILE A 99 -2.85 12.22 -10.02
C ILE A 99 -3.85 12.67 -8.95
N GLU A 100 -5.04 12.07 -8.96
CA GLU A 100 -6.16 12.44 -8.06
C GLU A 100 -6.61 11.27 -7.15
N ASN A 101 -6.38 10.03 -7.56
CA ASN A 101 -6.88 8.82 -6.88
C ASN A 101 -5.81 8.16 -5.98
N VAL A 102 -4.65 8.80 -5.84
CA VAL A 102 -3.53 8.32 -5.00
C VAL A 102 -3.13 9.44 -4.04
N VAL A 103 -2.94 9.08 -2.78
CA VAL A 103 -2.42 9.99 -1.76
C VAL A 103 -0.92 9.84 -1.71
N SER A 104 -0.20 10.90 -2.06
CA SER A 104 1.25 10.94 -1.93
C SER A 104 1.67 11.28 -0.50
N LEU A 105 2.53 10.44 0.06
CA LEU A 105 3.05 10.55 1.41
C LEU A 105 4.57 10.52 1.40
N SER A 106 5.16 11.34 2.25
CA SER A 106 6.60 11.49 2.39
C SER A 106 7.07 11.00 3.75
N ASP A 107 8.10 10.15 3.72
CA ASP A 107 8.87 9.66 4.85
C ASP A 107 10.17 10.46 5.07
N PHE A 108 10.16 11.74 4.69
CA PHE A 108 11.34 12.61 4.85
C PHE A 108 11.57 13.04 6.30
N ARG A 109 10.51 13.13 7.11
CA ARG A 109 10.66 13.34 8.56
C ARG A 109 11.21 12.06 9.15
N PHE A 110 11.97 12.18 10.23
CA PHE A 110 12.40 11.02 11.00
C PHE A 110 11.16 10.25 11.49
N SER A 111 10.86 9.12 10.85
CA SER A 111 9.78 8.22 11.18
C SER A 111 10.33 6.80 11.33
N ASP A 112 9.53 5.91 11.92
CA ASP A 112 9.81 4.49 12.09
C ASP A 112 9.24 3.63 10.95
N PHE A 113 8.62 4.23 9.92
CA PHE A 113 7.97 3.52 8.83
C PHE A 113 8.93 2.60 8.07
N ASP A 114 10.09 3.15 7.67
CA ASP A 114 11.01 2.47 6.75
C ASP A 114 11.67 1.22 7.37
N GLU A 115 11.94 1.24 8.68
CA GLU A 115 12.40 0.09 9.47
C GLU A 115 11.25 -0.86 9.82
N SER A 116 10.08 -0.34 10.22
CA SER A 116 8.93 -1.15 10.64
C SER A 116 8.33 -1.98 9.50
N TYR A 117 8.43 -1.48 8.27
CA TYR A 117 8.02 -2.19 7.06
C TYR A 117 9.18 -2.93 6.38
N GLY A 118 10.41 -2.78 6.87
CA GLY A 118 11.59 -3.47 6.36
C GLY A 118 11.99 -3.04 4.95
N VAL A 119 11.85 -1.75 4.62
CA VAL A 119 12.04 -1.20 3.27
C VAL A 119 13.19 -0.20 3.17
N ARG A 120 13.83 0.22 4.26
CA ARG A 120 14.99 1.12 4.18
C ARG A 120 16.20 0.42 3.58
N MET A 121 16.77 0.96 2.51
CA MET A 121 18.05 0.49 1.96
C MET A 121 19.21 0.88 2.87
N ALA A 122 20.00 -0.11 3.29
CA ALA A 122 21.10 0.03 4.24
C ALA A 122 22.41 0.47 3.57
N ASP A 123 22.61 0.08 2.31
CA ASP A 123 23.88 0.22 1.60
C ASP A 123 23.68 0.57 0.11
N GLY A 124 24.81 0.73 -0.59
CA GLY A 124 24.83 1.12 -2.00
C GLY A 124 24.56 2.61 -2.24
N PRO A 125 24.46 3.02 -3.52
CA PRO A 125 24.28 4.42 -3.90
C PRO A 125 22.90 4.98 -3.52
N LEU A 126 21.93 4.12 -3.19
CA LEU A 126 20.57 4.51 -2.79
C LEU A 126 20.34 4.35 -1.27
N ALA A 127 21.40 4.15 -0.48
CA ALA A 127 21.30 4.02 0.97
C ALA A 127 20.49 5.17 1.58
N GLY A 128 19.58 4.84 2.50
CA GLY A 128 18.67 5.78 3.13
C GLY A 128 17.34 5.99 2.40
N LEU A 129 17.21 5.61 1.12
CA LEU A 129 15.92 5.62 0.42
C LEU A 129 15.12 4.32 0.69
N LEU A 130 13.85 4.33 0.25
CA LEU A 130 12.98 3.16 0.35
C LEU A 130 13.19 2.22 -0.83
N ALA A 131 13.24 0.92 -0.57
CA ALA A 131 13.16 -0.11 -1.59
C ALA A 131 11.80 -0.06 -2.30
N ARG A 132 11.74 -0.64 -3.50
CA ARG A 132 10.48 -0.77 -4.21
C ARG A 132 9.69 -1.96 -3.66
N ALA A 133 8.51 -1.68 -3.12
CA ALA A 133 7.63 -2.69 -2.55
C ALA A 133 6.16 -2.32 -2.69
N VAL A 134 5.30 -3.33 -2.70
CA VAL A 134 3.85 -3.17 -2.61
C VAL A 134 3.34 -3.93 -1.39
N VAL A 135 2.51 -3.27 -0.58
CA VAL A 135 1.86 -3.89 0.58
C VAL A 135 0.38 -3.60 0.52
N VAL A 136 -0.46 -4.62 0.65
CA VAL A 136 -1.92 -4.48 0.70
C VAL A 136 -2.39 -4.81 2.10
N ILE A 137 -3.17 -3.92 2.68
CA ILE A 137 -3.76 -4.04 4.01
C ILE A 137 -5.27 -4.14 3.84
N GLY A 138 -5.86 -5.17 4.45
CA GLY A 138 -7.30 -5.37 4.47
C GLY A 138 -8.02 -4.45 5.45
N LYS A 139 -9.36 -4.43 5.38
CA LYS A 139 -10.23 -3.65 6.29
C LYS A 139 -10.07 -4.01 7.77
N ASP A 140 -9.55 -5.20 8.07
CA ASP A 140 -9.25 -5.69 9.42
C ASP A 140 -7.89 -5.20 9.95
N GLY A 141 -7.17 -4.39 9.18
CA GLY A 141 -5.85 -3.88 9.53
C GLY A 141 -4.72 -4.90 9.38
N LYS A 142 -4.99 -6.08 8.80
CA LYS A 142 -3.97 -7.09 8.53
C LYS A 142 -3.45 -6.99 7.12
N VAL A 143 -2.19 -7.37 6.95
CA VAL A 143 -1.53 -7.44 5.66
C VAL A 143 -2.09 -8.62 4.87
N ALA A 144 -2.68 -8.33 3.71
CA ALA A 144 -3.27 -9.31 2.80
C ALA A 144 -2.30 -9.72 1.69
N TYR A 145 -1.36 -8.85 1.31
CA TYR A 145 -0.35 -9.12 0.30
C TYR A 145 0.90 -8.28 0.51
N THR A 146 2.04 -8.86 0.15
CA THR A 146 3.33 -8.16 0.14
C THR A 146 4.14 -8.58 -1.07
N GLU A 147 4.83 -7.61 -1.66
CA GLU A 147 5.80 -7.80 -2.72
C GLU A 147 6.99 -6.91 -2.44
N LEU A 148 8.16 -7.53 -2.28
CA LEU A 148 9.42 -6.81 -2.35
C LEU A 148 10.00 -7.07 -3.75
N VAL A 149 10.16 -6.01 -4.55
CA VAL A 149 10.63 -6.17 -5.92
C VAL A 149 12.09 -6.62 -5.89
N PRO A 150 12.45 -7.71 -6.60
CA PRO A 150 13.81 -8.27 -6.55
C PRO A 150 14.87 -7.38 -7.21
N GLU A 151 14.46 -6.43 -8.05
CA GLU A 151 15.31 -5.42 -8.68
C GLU A 151 14.58 -4.07 -8.70
N ILE A 152 15.17 -3.04 -8.11
CA ILE A 152 14.56 -1.72 -7.91
C ILE A 152 14.19 -1.04 -9.24
N THR A 153 14.92 -1.35 -10.31
CA THR A 153 14.64 -0.81 -11.65
C THR A 153 13.47 -1.49 -12.36
N GLN A 154 12.86 -2.53 -11.78
CA GLN A 154 11.68 -3.19 -12.31
C GLN A 154 10.39 -2.60 -11.70
N GLU A 155 9.27 -2.73 -12.41
CA GLU A 155 7.94 -2.42 -11.89
C GLU A 155 7.43 -3.58 -11.01
N PRO A 156 6.55 -3.30 -10.04
CA PRO A 156 5.89 -4.37 -9.27
C PRO A 156 4.85 -5.11 -10.12
N ASP A 157 4.42 -6.28 -9.65
CA ASP A 157 3.34 -7.05 -10.27
C ASP A 157 1.97 -6.50 -9.84
N TYR A 158 1.48 -5.54 -10.62
CA TYR A 158 0.19 -4.88 -10.35
C TYR A 158 -0.96 -5.88 -10.24
N ASP A 159 -1.04 -6.86 -11.14
CA ASP A 159 -2.15 -7.81 -11.18
C ASP A 159 -2.22 -8.63 -9.88
N LYS A 160 -1.06 -9.05 -9.35
CA LYS A 160 -0.99 -9.72 -8.04
C LYS A 160 -1.38 -8.81 -6.88
N ALA A 161 -1.00 -7.53 -6.91
CA ALA A 161 -1.37 -6.58 -5.86
C ALA A 161 -2.90 -6.41 -5.72
N TRP A 162 -3.66 -6.61 -6.79
CA TRP A 162 -5.11 -6.46 -6.78
C TRP A 162 -5.90 -7.73 -6.42
N GLN A 163 -5.30 -8.90 -6.58
CA GLN A 163 -5.95 -10.18 -6.32
C GLN A 163 -6.62 -10.26 -4.94
N PRO A 164 -5.94 -9.89 -3.82
CA PRO A 164 -6.55 -9.96 -2.50
C PRO A 164 -7.81 -9.10 -2.39
N LEU A 165 -7.85 -7.93 -3.03
CA LEU A 165 -9.02 -7.04 -2.98
C LEU A 165 -10.23 -7.65 -3.68
N SER A 166 -10.00 -8.40 -4.77
CA SER A 166 -11.05 -9.10 -5.50
C SER A 166 -11.64 -10.27 -4.70
N GLU A 167 -10.79 -11.00 -3.96
CA GLU A 167 -11.20 -12.13 -3.13
C GLU A 167 -11.94 -11.66 -1.87
N ILE A 168 -11.44 -10.60 -1.22
CA ILE A 168 -12.12 -9.94 -0.08
C ILE A 168 -13.55 -9.51 -0.46
N THR A 169 -13.74 -9.04 -1.69
CA THR A 169 -15.08 -8.61 -2.17
C THR A 169 -16.02 -9.81 -2.32
N LYS A 170 -15.54 -10.95 -2.80
CA LYS A 170 -16.34 -12.18 -2.95
C LYS A 170 -16.72 -12.79 -1.60
N ASP A 171 -15.79 -12.83 -0.66
CA ASP A 171 -16.05 -13.39 0.68
C ASP A 171 -17.06 -12.56 1.46
N LYS A 172 -17.03 -11.22 1.33
CA LYS A 172 -18.07 -10.36 1.91
C LYS A 172 -19.45 -10.58 1.28
N GLN A 173 -19.54 -10.65 -0.04
CA GLN A 173 -20.82 -10.92 -0.71
C GLN A 173 -21.40 -12.26 -0.29
N LYS A 174 -20.55 -13.28 -0.13
CA LYS A 174 -20.94 -14.59 0.35
C LYS A 174 -21.41 -14.55 1.81
N ALA A 175 -20.67 -13.88 2.70
CA ALA A 175 -21.05 -13.72 4.11
C ALA A 175 -22.37 -12.95 4.28
N GLU A 176 -22.55 -11.83 3.57
CA GLU A 176 -23.80 -11.04 3.58
C GLU A 176 -24.99 -11.83 3.01
N MET A 177 -24.76 -12.67 2.01
CA MET A 177 -25.77 -13.59 1.48
C MET A 177 -26.18 -14.63 2.54
N TYR A 178 -25.23 -15.24 3.25
CA TYR A 178 -25.53 -16.20 4.32
C TYR A 178 -26.27 -15.54 5.49
N ASP A 179 -25.87 -14.35 5.91
CA ASP A 179 -26.57 -13.60 6.97
C ASP A 179 -28.01 -13.24 6.57
N ARG A 180 -28.24 -12.84 5.30
CA ARG A 180 -29.59 -12.61 4.78
C ARG A 180 -30.42 -13.89 4.75
N LEU A 181 -29.85 -15.01 4.31
CA LEU A 181 -30.53 -16.31 4.32
C LEU A 181 -30.89 -16.74 5.74
N PHE A 182 -29.97 -16.58 6.70
CA PHE A 182 -30.20 -16.92 8.10
C PHE A 182 -31.29 -16.04 8.72
N TYR A 183 -31.27 -14.74 8.46
CA TYR A 183 -32.29 -13.80 8.92
C TYR A 183 -33.68 -14.10 8.33
N LEU A 184 -33.75 -14.47 7.04
CA LEU A 184 -34.99 -14.85 6.39
C LEU A 184 -35.56 -16.15 6.97
N HIS A 185 -34.70 -17.14 7.24
CA HIS A 185 -35.08 -18.40 7.89
C HIS A 185 -35.59 -18.18 9.32
N PHE A 186 -34.92 -17.33 10.08
CA PHE A 186 -35.32 -16.98 11.45
C PHE A 186 -36.68 -16.27 11.50
N ARG A 187 -36.92 -15.30 10.60
CA ARG A 187 -38.23 -14.64 10.49
C ARG A 187 -39.35 -15.62 10.12
N PHE A 188 -39.08 -16.56 9.23
CA PHE A 188 -40.07 -17.58 8.84
C PHE A 188 -40.45 -18.47 10.03
N PHE A 189 -39.46 -18.84 10.86
CA PHE A 189 -39.66 -19.67 12.06
C PHE A 189 -40.43 -18.94 13.17
N VAL A 190 -40.10 -17.67 13.42
CA VAL A 190 -40.79 -16.84 14.44
C VAL A 190 -42.22 -16.48 14.02
N SER A 191 -42.52 -16.38 12.72
CA SER A 191 -43.88 -16.06 12.24
C SER A 191 -44.89 -17.23 12.29
N ARG A 192 -44.43 -18.44 12.62
CA ARG A 192 -45.25 -19.67 12.69
C ARG A 192 -45.43 -20.20 14.13
N SER A 193 -45.02 -19.43 15.13
CA SER A 193 -45.26 -19.67 16.56
C SER A 193 -46.34 -18.72 17.07
#